data_AF-A0A087UNR0-F1
#
_entry.id   AF-A0A087UNR0-F1
#
_cell.length_a   1.000
_cell.length_b   1.000
_cell.length_c   1.000
_cell.angle_alpha   90.00
_cell.angle_beta   90.00
_cell.angle_gamma   90.00
#
_symmetry.space_group_name_H-M   'P 1'
#
loop_
_entity.id
_entity.type
_entity.pdbx_description
1 polymer ?
#
loop_
_entity_poly.entity_id
_entity_poly.type
_entity_poly.pdbx_seq_one_letter_code
_entity_poly.pdbx_strand_id
1 'polypeptide(L)'
;MKQWLEIERNFYKLWNFPMCVGAMDGKHVKISPPPKSGSLYYNYKGDFSIVLLALVDADLKFLYVDIGTNGRVSDGGVWAKSILKKAIDDNTLNIPEADQLPYSTVKV
;
A
#
# COMPACT_ATOMS: atom_id res chain seq x y z
N MET A 1 15.76 -11.55 2.26
CA MET A 1 16.27 -11.43 0.87
C MET A 1 15.48 -12.23 -0.16
N LYS A 2 15.05 -13.49 0.08
CA LYS A 2 14.37 -14.30 -0.96
C LYS A 2 12.94 -13.85 -1.32
N GLN A 3 12.21 -13.23 -0.39
CA GLN A 3 10.78 -12.94 -0.58
C GLN A 3 10.51 -11.80 -1.59
N TRP A 4 11.25 -10.69 -1.55
CA TRP A 4 11.01 -9.56 -2.46
C TRP A 4 11.33 -9.87 -3.92
N LEU A 5 12.45 -10.54 -4.18
CA LEU A 5 12.82 -10.96 -5.54
C LEU A 5 11.83 -11.97 -6.12
N GLU A 6 11.19 -12.78 -5.28
CA GLU A 6 10.12 -13.70 -5.72
C GLU A 6 8.85 -12.93 -6.09
N ILE A 7 8.44 -11.97 -5.25
CA ILE A 7 7.31 -11.08 -5.54
C ILE A 7 7.55 -10.34 -6.85
N GLU A 8 8.74 -9.77 -7.03
CA GLU A 8 9.16 -9.07 -8.24
C GLU A 8 9.05 -9.95 -9.49
N ARG A 9 9.62 -11.16 -9.43
CA ARG A 9 9.55 -12.12 -10.55
C ARG A 9 8.11 -12.48 -10.89
N ASN A 10 7.25 -12.64 -9.88
CA ASN A 10 5.84 -12.95 -10.09
C ASN A 10 5.11 -11.76 -10.71
N PHE A 11 5.41 -10.52 -10.30
CA PHE A 11 4.86 -9.33 -10.95
C PHE A 11 5.27 -9.24 -12.42
N TYR A 12 6.54 -9.49 -12.73
CA TYR A 12 7.00 -9.52 -14.11
C TYR A 12 6.31 -10.63 -14.92
N LYS A 13 6.21 -11.84 -14.37
CA LYS A 13 5.63 -13.00 -15.05
C LYS A 13 4.13 -12.87 -15.30
N LEU A 14 3.36 -12.41 -14.31
CA LEU A 14 1.90 -12.40 -14.36
C LEU A 14 1.35 -11.10 -14.96
N TRP A 15 2.03 -9.98 -14.72
CA TRP A 15 1.52 -8.64 -15.02
C TRP A 15 2.42 -7.84 -15.98
N ASN A 16 3.54 -8.43 -16.45
CA ASN A 16 4.54 -7.76 -17.27
C ASN A 16 5.03 -6.45 -16.64
N PHE A 17 5.14 -6.43 -15.31
CA PHE A 17 5.52 -5.26 -14.54
C PHE A 17 6.84 -5.54 -13.79
N PRO A 18 8.00 -5.24 -14.40
CA PRO A 18 9.30 -5.54 -13.80
C PRO A 18 9.57 -4.67 -12.57
N MET A 19 10.42 -5.17 -11.66
CA MET A 19 10.86 -4.46 -10.44
C MET A 19 9.75 -4.01 -9.46
N CYS A 20 8.50 -4.47 -9.65
CA CYS A 20 7.43 -4.21 -8.69
C CYS A 20 7.49 -5.21 -7.54
N VAL A 21 7.64 -4.68 -6.32
CA VAL A 21 7.68 -5.47 -5.09
C VAL A 21 6.35 -5.46 -4.33
N GLY A 22 5.32 -4.84 -4.89
CA GLY A 22 3.97 -4.79 -4.33
C GLY A 22 3.09 -3.72 -4.97
N ALA A 23 1.78 -3.95 -4.97
CA ALA A 23 0.78 -2.98 -5.40
C ALA A 23 0.00 -2.48 -4.18
N MET A 24 -0.18 -1.16 -4.06
CA MET A 24 -0.81 -0.54 -2.90
C MET A 24 -2.03 0.28 -3.29
N ASP A 25 -3.13 0.10 -2.56
CA ASP A 25 -4.35 0.90 -2.74
C ASP A 25 -5.16 0.99 -1.45
N GLY A 26 -6.02 2.02 -1.37
CA GLY A 26 -6.90 2.28 -0.25
C GLY A 26 -8.35 1.85 -0.50
N LYS A 27 -9.02 1.40 0.56
CA LYS A 27 -10.46 1.08 0.54
C LYS A 27 -11.17 1.72 1.72
N HIS A 28 -12.27 2.42 1.43
CA HIS A 28 -13.22 2.83 2.45
C HIS A 28 -14.07 1.64 2.91
N VAL A 29 -13.95 1.29 4.19
CA VAL A 29 -14.81 0.32 4.87
C VAL A 29 -15.90 1.10 5.59
N LYS A 30 -17.16 0.92 5.19
CA LYS A 30 -18.29 1.63 5.81
C LYS A 30 -18.44 1.20 7.26
N ILE A 31 -18.73 2.15 8.13
CA ILE A 31 -18.98 1.91 9.55
C ILE A 31 -20.19 2.70 10.04
N SER A 32 -20.81 2.23 11.12
CA SER A 32 -21.59 3.11 11.99
C SER A 32 -20.61 3.92 12.83
N PRO A 33 -20.53 5.25 12.66
CA PRO A 33 -19.55 6.05 13.38
C PRO A 33 -19.85 6.08 14.88
N PRO A 34 -18.82 6.20 15.75
CA PRO A 34 -19.03 6.37 17.19
C PRO A 34 -19.92 7.59 17.51
N PRO A 35 -20.71 7.56 18.59
CA PRO A 35 -21.50 8.71 18.99
C PRO A 35 -20.64 9.97 19.15
N LYS A 36 -21.20 11.12 18.75
CA LYS A 36 -20.53 12.44 18.86
C LYS A 36 -19.24 12.57 18.05
N SER A 37 -19.00 11.73 17.03
CA SER A 37 -17.82 11.85 16.15
C SER A 37 -17.86 13.01 15.16
N GLY A 38 -19.00 13.69 15.01
CA GLY A 38 -19.22 14.68 13.95
C GLY A 38 -18.90 14.11 12.57
N SER A 39 -18.21 14.88 11.73
CA SER A 39 -17.80 14.49 10.38
C SER A 39 -16.44 13.78 10.31
N LEU A 40 -15.88 13.34 11.44
CA LEU A 40 -14.53 12.75 11.47
C LEU A 40 -14.41 11.52 10.57
N TYR A 41 -15.45 10.69 10.50
CA TYR A 41 -15.50 9.50 9.64
C TYR A 41 -16.20 9.73 8.30
N TYR A 42 -16.74 10.94 8.07
CA TYR A 42 -17.48 11.26 6.85
C TYR A 42 -16.49 11.45 5.69
N ASN A 43 -16.62 10.61 4.68
CA ASN A 43 -15.73 10.57 3.53
C ASN A 43 -16.28 11.39 2.35
N TYR A 44 -15.46 11.56 1.32
CA TYR A 44 -15.83 12.29 0.11
C TYR A 44 -16.91 11.61 -0.74
N LYS A 45 -17.22 10.33 -0.46
CA LYS A 45 -18.26 9.55 -1.13
C LYS A 45 -19.64 9.72 -0.48
N GLY A 46 -19.74 10.54 0.57
CA GLY A 46 -21.00 10.81 1.26
C GLY A 46 -21.38 9.74 2.30
N ASP A 47 -20.44 8.91 2.73
CA ASP A 47 -20.65 7.85 3.72
C ASP A 47 -19.72 8.02 4.94
N PHE A 48 -20.05 7.35 6.05
CA PHE A 48 -19.13 7.18 7.17
C PHE A 48 -18.27 5.92 6.99
N SER A 49 -16.96 6.05 7.12
CA SER A 49 -16.02 4.95 6.89
C SER A 49 -14.73 5.08 7.69
N ILE A 50 -13.97 4.00 7.72
CA ILE A 50 -12.53 3.99 7.99
C ILE A 50 -11.79 3.62 6.70
N VAL A 51 -10.51 3.95 6.63
CA VAL A 51 -9.61 3.55 5.54
C VAL A 51 -8.92 2.24 5.92
N LEU A 52 -8.92 1.31 4.97
CA LEU A 52 -8.03 0.17 4.90
C LEU A 52 -7.02 0.45 3.78
N LEU A 53 -5.74 0.57 4.11
CA LEU A 53 -4.66 0.68 3.13
C LEU A 53 -3.94 -0.67 3.08
N ALA A 54 -3.82 -1.26 1.89
CA ALA A 54 -3.21 -2.58 1.75
C ALA A 54 -2.14 -2.59 0.66
N LEU A 55 -1.06 -3.32 0.93
CA LEU A 55 -0.04 -3.72 -0.03
C LEU A 55 -0.24 -5.21 -0.35
N VAL A 56 -0.28 -5.57 -1.63
CA VAL A 56 -0.45 -6.95 -2.09
C VAL A 56 0.68 -7.39 -3.02
N ASP A 57 0.92 -8.70 -3.07
CA ASP A 57 1.80 -9.32 -4.06
C ASP A 57 1.08 -9.57 -5.41
N ALA A 58 1.82 -10.15 -6.36
CA ALA A 58 1.30 -10.46 -7.69
C ALA A 58 0.19 -11.53 -7.71
N ASP A 59 0.07 -12.35 -6.65
CA ASP A 59 -1.00 -13.34 -6.46
C ASP A 59 -2.21 -12.75 -5.72
N LEU A 60 -2.26 -11.42 -5.52
CA LEU A 60 -3.29 -10.71 -4.77
C LEU A 60 -3.34 -11.06 -3.29
N LYS A 61 -2.24 -11.56 -2.71
CA LYS A 61 -2.12 -11.86 -1.28
C LYS A 61 -1.62 -10.63 -0.55
N PHE A 62 -2.18 -10.37 0.64
CA PHE A 62 -1.74 -9.26 1.48
C PHE A 62 -0.32 -9.45 2.00
N LEU A 63 0.52 -8.45 1.75
CA LEU A 63 1.87 -8.31 2.32
C LEU A 63 1.84 -7.40 3.56
N TYR A 64 0.98 -6.38 3.53
CA TYR A 64 0.79 -5.42 4.61
C TYR A 64 -0.63 -4.88 4.58
N VAL A 65 -1.21 -4.63 5.76
CA VAL A 65 -2.51 -3.98 5.89
C VAL A 65 -2.48 -3.00 7.07
N ASP A 66 -2.96 -1.78 6.83
CA ASP A 66 -3.20 -0.73 7.83
C ASP A 66 -4.69 -0.42 7.86
N ILE A 67 -5.32 -0.48 9.03
CA ILE A 67 -6.77 -0.35 9.16
C ILE A 67 -7.10 0.58 10.32
N GLY A 68 -8.08 1.46 10.10
CA GLY A 68 -8.74 2.19 11.20
C GLY A 68 -8.51 3.69 11.17
N THR A 69 -7.71 4.20 10.24
CA THR A 69 -7.66 5.64 10.00
C THR A 69 -9.06 6.12 9.58
N ASN A 70 -9.49 7.27 10.10
CA ASN A 70 -10.81 7.80 9.79
C ASN A 70 -10.98 8.06 8.29
N GLY A 71 -12.20 7.82 7.77
CA GLY A 71 -12.51 7.84 6.34
C GLY A 71 -12.42 9.20 5.66
N ARG A 72 -12.11 10.28 6.39
CA ARG A 72 -11.86 11.60 5.80
C ARG A 72 -10.43 11.72 5.25
N VAL A 73 -9.50 10.90 5.74
CA VAL A 73 -8.09 10.95 5.36
C VAL A 73 -7.88 10.28 4.00
N SER A 74 -7.04 10.88 3.16
CA SER A 74 -6.64 10.30 1.86
C SER A 74 -5.61 9.19 2.05
N ASP A 75 -5.45 8.33 1.03
CA ASP A 75 -4.47 7.24 1.06
C ASP A 75 -3.04 7.75 1.30
N GLY A 76 -2.68 8.90 0.72
CA GLY A 76 -1.39 9.55 0.98
C GLY A 76 -1.21 10.00 2.44
N GLY A 77 -2.30 10.40 3.10
CA GLY A 77 -2.29 10.75 4.52
C GLY A 77 -2.16 9.53 5.45
N VAL A 78 -2.76 8.39 5.07
CA VAL A 78 -2.56 7.11 5.77
C VAL A 78 -1.13 6.62 5.56
N TRP A 79 -0.66 6.62 4.32
CA TRP A 79 0.70 6.21 3.94
C TRP A 79 1.78 6.95 4.72
N ALA A 80 1.69 8.28 4.78
CA ALA A 80 2.68 9.13 5.46
C ALA A 80 2.84 8.81 6.96
N LYS A 81 1.85 8.16 7.59
CA LYS A 81 1.88 7.78 9.01
C LYS A 81 2.03 6.27 9.23
N SER A 82 2.05 5.49 8.16
CA SER A 82 2.08 4.03 8.23
C SER A 82 3.43 3.52 8.75
N ILE A 83 3.40 2.39 9.47
CA ILE A 83 4.64 1.73 9.91
C ILE A 83 5.45 1.21 8.71
N LEU A 84 4.77 0.87 7.61
CA LEU A 84 5.40 0.43 6.37
C LEU A 84 6.27 1.54 5.76
N LYS A 85 5.75 2.78 5.67
CA LYS A 85 6.53 3.93 5.20
C LYS A 85 7.78 4.15 6.05
N LYS A 86 7.64 4.12 7.38
CA LYS A 86 8.77 4.24 8.30
C LYS A 86 9.80 3.12 8.06
N ALA A 87 9.36 1.88 7.91
CA ALA A 87 10.24 0.75 7.70
C ALA A 87 11.02 0.83 6.37
N ILE A 88 10.41 1.40 5.32
CA ILE A 88 11.07 1.72 4.05
C ILE A 88 12.11 2.83 4.24
N ASP A 89 11.74 3.93 4.90
CA ASP A 89 12.64 5.07 5.12
C ASP A 89 13.87 4.67 5.96
N ASP A 90 13.66 3.82 6.97
CA ASP A 90 14.70 3.29 7.85
C ASP A 90 15.49 2.13 7.18
N ASN A 91 15.17 1.76 5.93
CA ASN A 91 15.76 0.65 5.17
C ASN A 91 15.76 -0.70 5.92
N THR A 92 14.74 -0.96 6.73
CA THR A 92 14.65 -2.16 7.58
C THR A 92 14.04 -3.37 6.85
N LEU A 93 13.38 -3.13 5.71
CA LEU A 93 12.68 -4.16 4.95
C LEU A 93 13.59 -4.94 3.99
N ASN A 94 14.84 -4.50 3.79
CA ASN A 94 15.78 -5.09 2.84
C ASN A 94 15.16 -5.27 1.44
N ILE A 95 14.48 -4.22 0.95
CA ILE A 95 13.97 -4.15 -0.43
C ILE A 95 15.18 -4.17 -1.38
N PRO A 96 15.12 -4.88 -2.52
CA PRO A 96 16.20 -4.88 -3.50
C PRO A 96 16.59 -3.45 -3.91
N GLU A 97 17.89 -3.23 -4.11
CA GLU A 97 18.37 -1.96 -4.64
C GLU A 97 17.89 -1.75 -6.08
N ALA A 98 17.92 -0.49 -6.51
CA ALA A 98 17.56 -0.11 -7.85
C ALA A 98 18.40 -0.86 -8.91
N ASP A 99 17.74 -1.34 -9.96
CA ASP A 99 18.37 -2.05 -11.07
C ASP A 99 17.86 -1.52 -12.41
N GLN A 100 18.45 -2.00 -13.50
CA GLN A 100 18.14 -1.55 -14.85
C GLN A 100 16.84 -2.18 -15.35
N LEU A 101 15.92 -1.35 -15.83
CA LEU A 101 14.69 -1.83 -16.47
C LEU A 101 15.01 -2.72 -17.68
N PRO A 102 14.27 -3.83 -17.88
CA PRO A 102 14.41 -4.63 -19.08
C PRO A 102 14.31 -3.77 -20.34
N TYR A 103 15.27 -3.92 -21.25
CA TYR A 103 15.32 -3.21 -22.54
C TYR A 103 15.43 -1.68 -22.45
N SER A 104 15.86 -1.14 -21.30
CA SER A 104 16.01 0.29 -21.07
C SER A 104 17.36 0.60 -20.41
N THR A 105 17.85 1.83 -20.49
CA THR A 105 19.00 2.32 -19.71
C THR A 105 18.59 2.97 -18.40
N VAL A 106 17.29 3.07 -18.13
CA VAL A 106 16.76 3.65 -16.90
C VAL A 106 16.97 2.68 -15.73
N LYS A 107 17.56 3.18 -14.65
CA LYS A 107 17.59 2.51 -13.35
C LYS A 107 16.43 3.01 -12.50
N VAL A 108 15.68 2.09 -11.90
CA VAL A 108 14.60 2.36 -10.93
C VAL A 108 14.76 1.50 -9.70
#